data_AF-D9WWU3-F1
#
_entry.id   AF-D9WWU3-F1
#
_cell.length_a   1.000
_cell.length_b   1.000
_cell.length_c   1.000
_cell.angle_alpha   90.00
_cell.angle_beta   90.00
_cell.angle_gamma   90.00
#
_symmetry.space_group_name_H-M   'P 1'
#
loop_
_entity.id
_entity.type
_entity.pdbx_description
1 polymer ?
#
loop_
_entity_poly.entity_id
_entity_poly.type
_entity_poly.pdbx_seq_one_letter_code
_entity_poly.pdbx_strand_id
1 'polypeptide(L)'
;MDWTTLFPVDPTPRTVDLPTYAFQHQRYWLDGLTDRGADPTDLGLVSAGHPLLSAAVELANGGGRLLTGRLSARTHAWLGEHVVAGAVLVPGAALVEWALRAADEVGAGGVEELALQVPLVLPESGGLRLQIVVGPPGADGRREVHMYSRPEGDADSTAGWVCHAEGVLGPAPEDEGEGVAEGLVGVWPPAGAEPVALEDFYAQAAASGYAYGPSFQGLRAVWRDGADLLAEVVLPEAAGEHTAFGIHPALLDAALHPVLLTGQNTTDTVWLPFTWNGVSLRAQGATSVRVRLSPRECGDESERTVRVTVADAVGAPVLSADAVVLRRASEEQLRRAQVPGTDGLFAMDWTPLPLTPDGSVGATSWAALGSEATPDLDSLIAALDGGTPAPRPSGVSARATRRDVGAMAADGLMSAERVLKLLPGLAGRTTAGRVPVGGGDARSRTRR
;
A
#
# COMPACT_ATOMS: atom_id res chain seq x y z
N MET A 1 -13.85 76.68 -13.80
CA MET A 1 -15.25 77.18 -13.71
C MET A 1 -15.54 77.41 -12.24
N ASP A 2 -15.87 78.63 -11.88
CA ASP A 2 -16.25 78.96 -10.50
C ASP A 2 -17.78 78.94 -10.34
N TRP A 3 -18.27 77.79 -9.89
CA TRP A 3 -19.70 77.53 -9.70
C TRP A 3 -20.30 78.33 -8.53
N THR A 4 -19.47 78.91 -7.65
CA THR A 4 -19.96 79.65 -6.47
C THR A 4 -20.66 80.96 -6.80
N THR A 5 -20.44 81.50 -8.00
CA THR A 5 -21.13 82.70 -8.51
C THR A 5 -22.60 82.45 -8.88
N LEU A 6 -23.00 81.18 -9.04
CA LEU A 6 -24.34 80.77 -9.48
C LEU A 6 -25.23 80.25 -8.34
N PHE A 7 -24.67 80.06 -7.13
CA PHE A 7 -25.42 79.59 -5.97
C PHE A 7 -25.24 80.58 -4.80
N PRO A 8 -26.33 81.14 -4.24
CA PRO A 8 -26.23 82.05 -3.10
C PRO A 8 -25.65 81.32 -1.89
N VAL A 9 -24.74 81.99 -1.18
CA VAL A 9 -23.97 81.42 -0.07
C VAL A 9 -24.80 81.24 1.21
N ASP A 10 -26.03 81.76 1.24
CA ASP A 10 -26.95 81.66 2.37
C ASP A 10 -28.41 81.44 1.90
N PRO A 11 -29.05 80.32 2.29
CA PRO A 11 -28.48 79.20 3.03
C PRO A 11 -27.54 78.35 2.16
N THR A 12 -26.49 77.81 2.77
CA THR A 12 -25.52 76.92 2.11
C THR A 12 -26.24 75.78 1.37
N PRO A 13 -25.93 75.52 0.09
CA PRO A 13 -26.55 74.44 -0.66
C PRO A 13 -26.32 73.08 0.01
N ARG A 14 -27.37 72.28 0.13
CA ARG A 14 -27.31 70.94 0.70
C ARG A 14 -26.54 70.01 -0.24
N THR A 15 -25.42 69.47 0.22
CA THR A 15 -24.72 68.39 -0.48
C THR A 15 -25.46 67.07 -0.29
N VAL A 16 -25.50 66.26 -1.34
CA VAL A 16 -26.06 64.91 -1.32
C VAL A 16 -24.96 63.94 -1.72
N ASP A 17 -24.97 62.74 -1.14
CA ASP A 17 -24.04 61.70 -1.54
C ASP A 17 -24.34 61.28 -2.98
N LEU A 18 -23.34 61.44 -3.84
CA LEU A 18 -23.39 60.95 -5.20
C LEU A 18 -22.83 59.52 -5.25
N PRO A 19 -23.27 58.71 -6.23
CA PRO A 19 -22.64 57.42 -6.49
C PRO A 19 -21.11 57.57 -6.57
N THR A 20 -20.41 56.62 -5.97
CA THR A 20 -18.94 56.63 -5.97
C THR A 20 -18.41 56.59 -7.39
N TYR A 21 -17.23 57.17 -7.59
CA TYR A 21 -16.55 57.18 -8.88
C TYR A 21 -16.45 55.74 -9.42
N ALA A 22 -16.88 55.54 -10.67
CA ALA A 22 -16.82 54.24 -11.31
C ALA A 22 -15.36 53.94 -11.68
N PHE A 23 -14.60 53.43 -10.71
CA PHE A 23 -13.24 52.98 -10.94
C PHE A 23 -13.23 51.97 -12.09
N GLN A 24 -12.24 52.09 -12.97
CA GLN A 24 -12.02 51.10 -14.01
C GLN A 24 -11.46 49.85 -13.33
N HIS A 25 -12.29 48.81 -13.17
CA HIS A 25 -11.91 47.57 -12.52
C HIS A 25 -10.99 46.75 -13.44
N GLN A 26 -9.74 47.15 -13.53
CA GLN A 26 -8.67 46.34 -14.12
C GLN A 26 -7.98 45.53 -13.03
N ARG A 27 -7.83 44.24 -13.28
CA ARG A 27 -7.18 43.30 -12.37
C ARG A 27 -5.67 43.50 -12.47
N TYR A 28 -5.06 44.01 -11.40
CA TYR A 28 -3.62 44.15 -11.25
C TYR A 28 -3.13 43.20 -10.15
N TRP A 29 -2.83 41.97 -10.54
CA TRP A 29 -2.24 40.94 -9.67
C TRP A 29 -0.94 40.44 -10.29
N LEU A 30 0.01 40.01 -9.45
CA LEU A 30 1.19 39.25 -9.88
C LEU A 30 0.74 37.81 -10.22
N ASP A 31 0.23 37.62 -11.43
CA ASP A 31 -0.02 36.29 -11.97
C ASP A 31 1.33 35.70 -12.43
N GLY A 32 1.95 34.80 -11.65
CA GLY A 32 3.22 34.18 -12.06
C GLY A 32 4.10 33.46 -11.03
N LEU A 33 3.74 33.41 -9.74
CA LEU A 33 4.56 32.73 -8.71
C LEU A 33 4.08 31.32 -8.34
N THR A 34 3.01 30.80 -8.95
CA THR A 34 2.34 29.59 -8.45
C THR A 34 2.36 28.36 -9.37
N ASP A 35 2.84 28.46 -10.62
CA ASP A 35 2.80 27.32 -11.57
C ASP A 35 4.16 26.74 -11.94
N ARG A 36 5.26 27.37 -11.53
CA ARG A 36 6.58 26.74 -11.51
C ARG A 36 7.03 26.72 -10.06
N GLY A 37 7.05 25.54 -9.43
CA GLY A 37 7.74 25.37 -8.16
C GLY A 37 9.16 25.92 -8.26
N ALA A 38 9.74 26.36 -7.14
CA ALA A 38 11.14 26.79 -7.11
C ALA A 38 12.01 25.77 -7.85
N ASP A 39 12.88 26.25 -8.75
CA ASP A 39 13.79 25.38 -9.46
C ASP A 39 14.65 24.64 -8.42
N PRO A 40 14.63 23.29 -8.36
CA PRO A 40 15.44 22.54 -7.39
C PRO A 40 16.92 22.92 -7.43
N THR A 41 17.41 23.38 -8.58
CA THR A 41 18.81 23.81 -8.74
C THR A 41 19.16 25.04 -7.91
N ASP A 42 18.20 25.94 -7.62
CA ASP A 42 18.39 27.08 -6.71
C ASP A 42 18.66 26.63 -5.26
N LEU A 43 18.24 25.40 -4.91
CA LEU A 43 18.48 24.76 -3.62
C LEU A 43 19.68 23.80 -3.65
N GLY A 44 20.45 23.78 -4.75
CA GLY A 44 21.56 22.85 -4.96
C GLY A 44 21.13 21.40 -5.18
N LEU A 45 19.86 21.17 -5.55
CA LEU A 45 19.30 19.85 -5.86
C LEU A 45 19.22 19.64 -7.37
N VAL A 46 19.04 18.38 -7.79
CA VAL A 46 18.84 18.04 -9.21
C VAL A 46 17.35 17.90 -9.47
N SER A 47 16.86 18.43 -10.59
CA SER A 47 15.49 18.18 -11.02
C SER A 47 15.31 16.70 -11.33
N ALA A 48 14.25 16.08 -10.81
CA ALA A 48 13.94 14.70 -11.13
C ALA A 48 13.28 14.56 -12.52
N GLY A 49 12.99 15.66 -13.23
CA GLY A 49 12.42 15.60 -14.59
C GLY A 49 11.08 14.89 -14.67
N HIS A 50 10.31 14.88 -13.58
CA HIS A 50 9.11 14.07 -13.43
C HIS A 50 7.92 14.93 -12.96
N PRO A 51 6.68 14.74 -13.48
CA PRO A 51 5.56 15.62 -13.16
C PRO A 51 5.12 15.62 -11.70
N LEU A 52 5.32 14.50 -10.99
CA LEU A 52 4.94 14.35 -9.57
C LEU A 52 6.14 14.40 -8.62
N LEU A 53 7.37 14.26 -9.14
CA LEU A 53 8.62 14.23 -8.36
C LEU A 53 9.50 15.38 -8.83
N SER A 54 9.70 16.35 -7.97
CA SER A 54 10.34 17.62 -8.32
C SER A 54 11.86 17.53 -8.27
N ALA A 55 12.41 16.85 -7.27
CA ALA A 55 13.85 16.83 -7.03
C ALA A 55 14.37 15.45 -6.64
N ALA A 56 15.59 15.13 -7.08
CA ALA A 56 16.37 13.98 -6.67
C ALA A 56 17.60 14.42 -5.87
N VAL A 57 17.91 13.69 -4.80
CA VAL A 57 19.01 13.97 -3.88
C VAL A 57 19.85 12.72 -3.69
N GLU A 58 21.14 12.84 -4.00
CA GLU A 58 22.14 11.86 -3.61
C GLU A 58 22.49 12.04 -2.13
N LEU A 59 22.35 10.97 -1.34
CA LEU A 59 22.69 11.02 0.08
C LEU A 59 24.21 10.93 0.25
N ALA A 60 24.79 11.91 0.95
CA ALA A 60 26.23 12.05 1.14
C ALA A 60 26.91 10.86 1.87
N ASN A 61 26.13 10.02 2.55
CA ASN A 61 26.63 8.77 3.14
C ASN A 61 26.88 7.66 2.10
N GLY A 62 26.71 7.95 0.80
CA GLY A 62 27.22 7.15 -0.31
C GLY A 62 26.37 5.94 -0.69
N GLY A 63 25.18 5.78 -0.10
CA GLY A 63 24.33 4.63 -0.35
C GLY A 63 23.09 4.94 -1.18
N GLY A 64 22.30 5.91 -0.73
CA GLY A 64 20.92 6.07 -1.18
C GLY A 64 20.65 7.20 -2.14
N ARG A 65 19.43 7.19 -2.67
CA ARG A 65 18.80 8.30 -3.36
C ARG A 65 17.50 8.66 -2.65
N LEU A 66 17.17 9.94 -2.65
CA LEU A 66 15.88 10.44 -2.19
C LEU A 66 15.23 11.23 -3.33
N LEU A 67 14.08 10.79 -3.80
CA LEU A 67 13.23 11.59 -4.69
C LEU A 67 12.14 12.24 -3.85
N THR A 68 11.84 13.51 -4.12
CA THR A 68 10.85 14.28 -3.37
C THR A 68 9.86 14.93 -4.32
N GLY A 69 8.62 15.08 -3.85
CA GLY A 69 7.54 15.65 -4.63
C GLY A 69 6.44 16.21 -3.76
N ARG A 70 5.44 16.81 -4.41
CA ARG A 70 4.26 17.36 -3.76
C ARG A 70 3.02 16.97 -4.58
N LEU A 71 2.05 16.35 -3.92
CA LEU A 71 0.75 16.05 -4.53
C LEU A 71 -0.30 17.02 -4.03
N SER A 72 -1.17 17.47 -4.93
CA SER A 72 -2.37 18.20 -4.59
C SER A 72 -3.38 18.02 -5.71
N ALA A 73 -4.66 17.86 -5.37
CA ALA A 73 -5.74 17.84 -6.35
C ALA A 73 -5.81 19.15 -7.16
N ARG A 74 -5.24 20.25 -6.64
CA ARG A 74 -5.18 21.53 -7.36
C ARG A 74 -4.14 21.55 -8.48
N THR A 75 -2.99 20.92 -8.27
CA THR A 75 -1.89 20.90 -9.26
C THR A 75 -2.01 19.72 -10.21
N HIS A 76 -2.60 18.62 -9.75
CA HIS A 76 -2.79 17.39 -10.52
C HIS A 76 -4.25 16.98 -10.44
N ALA A 77 -5.11 17.71 -11.16
CA ALA A 77 -6.56 17.54 -11.11
C ALA A 77 -7.01 16.11 -11.41
N TRP A 78 -6.32 15.44 -12.35
CA TRP A 78 -6.61 14.05 -12.70
C TRP A 78 -6.50 13.10 -11.49
N LEU A 79 -5.59 13.31 -10.54
CA LEU A 79 -5.51 12.47 -9.32
C LEU A 79 -6.80 12.53 -8.49
N GLY A 80 -7.55 13.63 -8.57
CA GLY A 80 -8.86 13.79 -7.92
C GLY A 80 -9.96 12.91 -8.51
N GLU A 81 -9.73 12.30 -9.67
CA GLU A 81 -10.71 11.52 -10.43
C GLU A 81 -10.59 10.01 -10.22
N HIS A 82 -9.62 9.56 -9.41
CA HIS A 82 -9.50 8.15 -9.02
C HIS A 82 -10.19 7.92 -7.66
N VAL A 83 -11.52 7.72 -7.71
CA VAL A 83 -12.34 7.54 -6.51
C VAL A 83 -12.70 6.07 -6.34
N VAL A 84 -12.35 5.49 -5.19
CA VAL A 84 -12.68 4.12 -4.81
C VAL A 84 -13.36 4.09 -3.44
N ALA A 85 -14.53 3.47 -3.34
CA ALA A 85 -15.37 3.45 -2.14
C ALA A 85 -15.59 4.86 -1.52
N GLY A 86 -15.76 5.87 -2.39
CA GLY A 86 -15.91 7.27 -1.99
C GLY A 86 -14.62 7.99 -1.56
N ALA A 87 -13.47 7.31 -1.58
CA ALA A 87 -12.17 7.89 -1.27
C ALA A 87 -11.40 8.32 -2.53
N VAL A 88 -10.86 9.53 -2.55
CA VAL A 88 -9.87 9.94 -3.57
C VAL A 88 -8.54 9.27 -3.25
N LEU A 89 -8.20 8.22 -4.00
CA LEU A 89 -6.98 7.46 -3.80
C LEU A 89 -5.99 7.78 -4.90
N VAL A 90 -4.73 7.98 -4.56
CA VAL A 90 -3.66 7.89 -5.56
C VAL A 90 -3.61 6.43 -6.05
N PRO A 91 -3.70 6.18 -7.37
CA PRO A 91 -3.77 4.82 -7.89
C PRO A 91 -2.48 4.06 -7.58
N GLY A 92 -2.58 2.75 -7.35
CA GLY A 92 -1.40 1.89 -7.17
C GLY A 92 -0.43 1.97 -8.37
N ALA A 93 -0.97 2.20 -9.56
CA ALA A 93 -0.19 2.45 -10.78
C ALA A 93 0.76 3.66 -10.66
N ALA A 94 0.40 4.70 -9.90
CA ALA A 94 1.30 5.84 -9.66
C ALA A 94 2.48 5.47 -8.78
N LEU A 95 2.29 4.60 -7.78
CA LEU A 95 3.37 4.12 -6.92
C LEU A 95 4.34 3.24 -7.72
N VAL A 96 3.83 2.38 -8.61
CA VAL A 96 4.66 1.60 -9.54
C VAL A 96 5.46 2.51 -10.46
N GLU A 97 4.83 3.55 -11.01
CA GLU A 97 5.49 4.54 -11.86
C GLU A 97 6.62 5.27 -11.10
N TRP A 98 6.39 5.67 -9.84
CA TRP A 98 7.46 6.25 -9.02
C TRP A 98 8.60 5.28 -8.74
N ALA A 99 8.30 3.98 -8.55
CA ALA A 99 9.34 2.96 -8.40
C ALA A 99 10.17 2.81 -9.68
N LEU A 100 9.54 2.85 -10.85
CA LEU A 100 10.23 2.80 -12.15
C LEU A 100 11.10 4.05 -12.36
N ARG A 101 10.59 5.24 -12.02
CA ARG A 101 11.40 6.47 -12.06
C ARG A 101 12.57 6.41 -11.07
N ALA A 102 12.36 5.86 -9.88
CA ALA A 102 13.41 5.66 -8.89
C ALA A 102 14.44 4.62 -9.34
N ALA A 103 14.03 3.57 -10.06
CA ALA A 103 14.90 2.58 -10.68
C ALA A 103 15.81 3.23 -11.74
N ASP A 104 15.24 4.04 -12.62
CA ASP A 104 15.99 4.80 -13.63
C ASP A 104 17.05 5.73 -12.98
N GLU A 105 16.71 6.40 -11.87
CA GLU A 105 17.63 7.27 -11.12
C GLU A 105 18.89 6.55 -10.60
N VAL A 106 18.77 5.25 -10.32
CA VAL A 106 19.88 4.43 -9.79
C VAL A 106 20.44 3.42 -10.80
N GLY A 107 19.95 3.45 -12.05
CA GLY A 107 20.34 2.51 -13.10
C GLY A 107 19.92 1.06 -12.82
N ALA A 108 18.82 0.85 -12.10
CA ALA A 108 18.22 -0.47 -11.87
C ALA A 108 17.33 -0.89 -13.07
N GLY A 109 17.16 -2.21 -13.26
CA GLY A 109 16.42 -2.79 -14.39
C GLY A 109 14.90 -2.69 -14.30
N GLY A 110 14.39 -2.28 -13.15
CA GLY A 110 12.96 -2.23 -12.86
C GLY A 110 12.67 -2.63 -11.42
N VAL A 111 11.43 -3.04 -11.20
CA VAL A 111 10.90 -3.41 -9.88
C VAL A 111 10.82 -4.93 -9.80
N GLU A 112 11.60 -5.51 -8.88
CA GLU A 112 11.52 -6.94 -8.61
C GLU A 112 10.24 -7.27 -7.83
N GLU A 113 9.98 -6.49 -6.79
CA GLU A 113 8.79 -6.58 -5.94
C GLU A 113 8.40 -5.19 -5.43
N LEU A 114 7.11 -4.90 -5.38
CA LEU A 114 6.55 -3.73 -4.70
C LEU A 114 5.25 -4.12 -4.00
N ALA A 115 5.25 -4.05 -2.68
CA ALA A 115 4.10 -4.27 -1.83
C ALA A 115 3.47 -2.93 -1.43
N LEU A 116 2.19 -2.76 -1.73
CA LEU A 116 1.39 -1.60 -1.34
C LEU A 116 0.79 -1.87 0.04
N GLN A 117 1.14 -1.03 1.02
CA GLN A 117 0.77 -1.23 2.43
C GLN A 117 -0.51 -0.47 2.78
N VAL A 118 -0.41 0.86 2.83
CA VAL A 118 -1.50 1.75 3.23
C VAL A 118 -1.92 2.58 2.01
N PRO A 119 -3.20 2.57 1.61
CA PRO A 119 -3.69 3.42 0.53
C PRO A 119 -3.31 4.89 0.76
N LEU A 120 -2.79 5.53 -0.28
CA LEU A 120 -2.44 6.94 -0.23
C LEU A 120 -3.67 7.77 -0.61
N VAL A 121 -4.31 8.33 0.40
CA VAL A 121 -5.52 9.16 0.24
C VAL A 121 -5.12 10.60 -0.05
N LEU A 122 -5.64 11.16 -1.14
CA LEU A 122 -5.42 12.57 -1.48
C LEU A 122 -6.42 13.44 -0.69
N PRO A 123 -5.96 14.42 0.10
CA PRO A 123 -6.86 15.25 0.89
C PRO A 123 -7.66 16.21 -0.01
N GLU A 124 -8.90 16.51 0.38
CA GLU A 124 -9.78 17.46 -0.33
C GLU A 124 -9.17 18.87 -0.42
N SER A 125 -8.36 19.25 0.56
CA SER A 125 -7.65 20.52 0.59
C SER A 125 -6.21 20.36 1.06
N GLY A 126 -5.33 21.25 0.59
CA GLY A 126 -3.90 21.18 0.88
C GLY A 126 -3.14 20.28 -0.10
N GLY A 127 -2.02 19.73 0.38
CA GLY A 127 -1.18 18.83 -0.39
C GLY A 127 -0.49 17.80 0.51
N LEU A 128 0.14 16.82 -0.13
CA LEU A 128 0.98 15.82 0.52
C LEU A 128 2.42 16.04 0.06
N ARG A 129 3.36 15.99 1.00
CA ARG A 129 4.78 15.85 0.68
C ARG A 129 5.07 14.38 0.44
N LEU A 130 5.84 14.09 -0.60
CA LEU A 130 6.27 12.74 -0.96
C LEU A 130 7.76 12.57 -0.74
N GLN A 131 8.15 11.38 -0.30
CA GLN A 131 9.53 10.91 -0.28
C GLN A 131 9.61 9.48 -0.80
N ILE A 132 10.44 9.26 -1.81
CA ILE A 132 10.81 7.93 -2.29
C ILE A 132 12.28 7.73 -1.94
N VAL A 133 12.51 6.80 -1.01
CA VAL A 133 13.83 6.51 -0.47
C VAL A 133 14.32 5.24 -1.14
N VAL A 134 15.43 5.33 -1.85
CA VAL A 134 16.15 4.18 -2.41
C VAL A 134 17.40 3.93 -1.58
N GLY A 135 17.56 2.71 -1.10
CA GLY A 135 18.71 2.28 -0.30
C GLY A 135 20.01 2.13 -1.09
N PRO A 136 21.14 1.88 -0.38
CA PRO A 136 22.38 1.43 -1.00
C PRO A 136 22.20 0.17 -1.85
N PRO A 137 23.08 -0.04 -2.85
CA PRO A 137 23.08 -1.31 -3.56
C PRO A 137 23.52 -2.42 -2.60
N GLY A 138 22.75 -3.49 -2.55
CA GLY A 138 23.14 -4.75 -1.91
C GLY A 138 24.28 -5.42 -2.67
N ALA A 139 24.81 -6.51 -2.10
CA ALA A 139 25.91 -7.26 -2.69
C ALA A 139 25.56 -7.90 -4.05
N ASP A 140 24.28 -8.08 -4.33
CA ASP A 140 23.71 -8.63 -5.56
C ASP A 140 23.13 -7.56 -6.50
N GLY A 141 23.39 -6.27 -6.21
CA GLY A 141 22.91 -5.15 -7.01
C GLY A 141 21.46 -4.73 -6.75
N ARG A 142 20.72 -5.46 -5.89
CA ARG A 142 19.35 -5.08 -5.49
C ARG A 142 19.36 -3.86 -4.58
N ARG A 143 18.27 -3.08 -4.62
CA ARG A 143 18.10 -1.90 -3.75
C ARG A 143 16.71 -1.89 -3.15
N GLU A 144 16.63 -1.66 -1.84
CA GLU A 144 15.34 -1.42 -1.18
C GLU A 144 14.77 -0.07 -1.63
N VAL A 145 13.46 0.00 -1.80
CA VAL A 145 12.72 1.23 -2.09
C VAL A 145 11.54 1.37 -1.12
N HIS A 146 11.34 2.57 -0.60
CA HIS A 146 10.22 2.90 0.28
C HIS A 146 9.57 4.20 -0.14
N MET A 147 8.24 4.27 -0.09
CA MET A 147 7.47 5.43 -0.49
C MET A 147 6.66 5.95 0.68
N TYR A 148 6.93 7.20 1.05
CA TYR A 148 6.31 7.86 2.18
C TYR A 148 5.52 9.08 1.74
N SER A 149 4.44 9.36 2.46
CA SER A 149 3.78 10.66 2.39
C SER A 149 3.55 11.26 3.77
N ARG A 150 3.40 12.58 3.79
CA ARG A 150 2.96 13.33 4.96
C ARG A 150 2.11 14.51 4.51
N PRO A 151 0.98 14.80 5.16
CA PRO A 151 0.20 16.01 4.91
C PRO A 151 1.05 17.28 5.06
N GLU A 152 0.77 18.28 4.22
CA GLU A 152 1.28 19.62 4.44
C GLU A 152 0.53 20.25 5.62
N GLY A 153 1.19 20.28 6.78
CA GLY A 153 0.77 21.07 7.94
C GLY A 153 1.66 22.30 8.14
N ASP A 154 1.28 23.15 9.09
CA ASP A 154 2.16 24.19 9.63
C ASP A 154 3.48 23.58 10.13
N ALA A 155 4.53 24.40 10.21
CA ALA A 155 5.86 23.95 10.63
C ALA A 155 5.88 23.20 11.99
N ASP A 156 4.86 23.42 12.82
CA ASP A 156 4.66 22.78 14.13
C ASP A 156 3.80 21.50 14.10
N SER A 157 3.40 21.02 12.91
CA SER A 157 2.61 19.78 12.81
C SER A 157 3.44 18.56 13.21
N THR A 158 2.89 17.74 14.11
CA THR A 158 3.49 16.50 14.61
C THR A 158 3.17 15.27 13.76
N ALA A 159 2.50 15.44 12.62
CA ALA A 159 2.11 14.33 11.76
C ALA A 159 3.35 13.56 11.28
N GLY A 160 3.38 12.26 11.56
CA GLY A 160 4.44 11.36 11.13
C GLY A 160 4.39 11.10 9.62
N TRP A 161 5.49 10.58 9.07
CA TRP A 161 5.50 9.99 7.74
C TRP A 161 4.77 8.65 7.75
N VAL A 162 3.94 8.41 6.74
CA VAL A 162 3.25 7.13 6.54
C VAL A 162 3.90 6.40 5.37
N CYS A 163 4.25 5.12 5.56
CA CYS A 163 4.74 4.26 4.48
C CYS A 163 3.54 3.74 3.68
N HIS A 164 3.54 3.98 2.37
CA HIS A 164 2.49 3.53 1.45
C HIS A 164 2.91 2.32 0.64
N ALA A 165 4.21 2.18 0.35
CA ALA A 165 4.75 1.02 -0.32
C ALA A 165 6.20 0.79 0.06
N GLU A 166 6.60 -0.48 0.02
CA GLU A 166 7.97 -0.94 0.14
C GLU A 166 8.25 -1.98 -0.93
N GLY A 167 9.50 -2.10 -1.34
CA GLY A 167 9.86 -3.02 -2.39
C GLY A 167 11.35 -3.13 -2.63
N VAL A 168 11.67 -3.85 -3.71
CA VAL A 168 13.03 -4.13 -4.15
C VAL A 168 13.15 -3.78 -5.63
N LEU A 169 14.14 -2.97 -5.96
CA LEU A 169 14.57 -2.68 -7.31
C LEU A 169 15.64 -3.69 -7.71
N GLY A 170 15.42 -4.36 -8.85
CA GLY A 170 16.30 -5.40 -9.35
C GLY A 170 17.42 -4.83 -10.24
N PRO A 171 18.56 -5.54 -10.37
CA PRO A 171 19.58 -5.17 -11.34
C PRO A 171 19.03 -5.24 -12.77
N ALA A 172 19.62 -4.45 -13.67
CA ALA A 172 19.33 -4.57 -15.11
C ALA A 172 19.69 -5.99 -15.59
N PRO A 173 18.79 -6.69 -16.31
CA PRO A 173 19.11 -7.99 -16.88
C PRO A 173 20.28 -7.85 -17.88
N GLU A 174 21.25 -8.77 -17.80
CA GLU A 174 22.47 -8.74 -18.64
C GLU A 174 22.20 -9.12 -20.11
N ASP A 175 21.07 -9.78 -20.40
CA ASP A 175 20.64 -10.21 -21.73
C ASP A 175 19.19 -9.75 -21.98
N GLU A 176 19.01 -8.54 -22.51
CA GLU A 176 17.74 -8.15 -23.11
C GLU A 176 17.70 -8.69 -24.55
N GLY A 177 17.32 -9.95 -24.71
CA GLY A 177 16.71 -10.37 -25.97
C GLY A 177 15.48 -9.47 -26.22
N GLU A 178 15.23 -9.09 -27.47
CA GLU A 178 14.01 -8.36 -27.87
C GLU A 178 12.79 -9.15 -27.39
N GLY A 179 12.30 -8.83 -26.19
CA GLY A 179 11.21 -9.53 -25.53
C GLY A 179 9.95 -9.28 -26.33
N VAL A 180 9.60 -10.20 -27.22
CA VAL A 180 8.38 -10.10 -28.02
C VAL A 180 7.20 -10.10 -27.04
N ALA A 181 6.33 -9.10 -27.12
CA ALA A 181 5.08 -9.11 -26.37
C ALA A 181 4.17 -10.22 -26.96
N GLU A 182 4.30 -11.43 -26.44
CA GLU A 182 3.62 -12.62 -26.96
C GLU A 182 2.11 -12.40 -27.09
N GLY A 183 1.60 -12.51 -28.32
CA GLY A 183 0.18 -12.33 -28.64
C GLY A 183 -0.28 -10.88 -28.81
N LEU A 184 0.61 -9.88 -28.69
CA LEU A 184 0.29 -8.47 -28.96
C LEU A 184 0.87 -7.94 -30.29
N VAL A 185 1.70 -8.74 -30.96
CA VAL A 185 2.31 -8.42 -32.26
C VAL A 185 1.44 -8.94 -33.41
N GLY A 186 1.30 -8.12 -34.45
CA GLY A 186 0.63 -8.50 -35.69
C GLY A 186 -0.86 -8.13 -35.74
N VAL A 187 -1.68 -9.02 -36.30
CA VAL A 187 -3.13 -8.80 -36.50
C VAL A 187 -3.81 -8.61 -35.15
N TRP A 188 -4.61 -7.55 -35.04
CA TRP A 188 -5.24 -7.14 -33.80
C TRP A 188 -6.70 -6.75 -34.03
N PRO A 189 -7.66 -7.23 -33.20
CA PRO A 189 -7.48 -8.26 -32.17
C PRO A 189 -7.08 -9.63 -32.76
N PRO A 190 -6.48 -10.55 -31.98
CA PRO A 190 -6.12 -11.88 -32.46
C PRO A 190 -7.32 -12.65 -33.02
N ALA A 191 -7.09 -13.46 -34.05
CA ALA A 191 -8.14 -14.26 -34.66
C ALA A 191 -8.71 -15.28 -33.65
N GLY A 192 -10.04 -15.23 -33.43
CA GLY A 192 -10.72 -16.09 -32.47
C GLY A 192 -10.98 -15.44 -31.11
N ALA A 193 -10.44 -14.24 -30.84
CA ALA A 193 -10.77 -13.48 -29.64
C ALA A 193 -12.22 -12.95 -29.72
N GLU A 194 -13.02 -13.26 -28.71
CA GLU A 194 -14.44 -12.89 -28.65
C GLU A 194 -14.60 -11.48 -28.06
N PRO A 195 -15.29 -10.55 -28.73
CA PRO A 195 -15.50 -9.21 -28.19
C PRO A 195 -16.35 -9.25 -26.91
N VAL A 196 -15.96 -8.46 -25.91
CA VAL A 196 -16.70 -8.27 -24.67
C VAL A 196 -17.38 -6.90 -24.72
N ALA A 197 -18.69 -6.91 -24.48
CA ALA A 197 -19.52 -5.71 -24.36
C ALA A 197 -19.02 -4.80 -23.22
N LEU A 198 -18.87 -3.50 -23.51
CA LEU A 198 -18.42 -2.47 -22.56
C LEU A 198 -19.51 -1.42 -22.29
N GLU A 199 -20.72 -1.64 -22.77
CA GLU A 199 -21.86 -0.78 -22.52
C GLU A 199 -22.08 -0.64 -21.01
N ASP A 200 -22.17 0.62 -20.55
CA ASP A 200 -22.31 0.98 -19.14
C ASP A 200 -21.17 0.47 -18.22
N PHE A 201 -20.03 0.03 -18.76
CA PHE A 201 -18.92 -0.52 -17.97
C PHE A 201 -18.51 0.39 -16.80
N TYR A 202 -18.23 1.66 -17.09
CA TYR A 202 -17.83 2.62 -16.05
C TYR A 202 -18.98 3.00 -15.11
N ALA A 203 -20.24 2.97 -15.57
CA ALA A 203 -21.39 3.19 -14.71
C ALA A 203 -21.58 2.01 -13.72
N GLN A 204 -21.37 0.77 -14.18
CA GLN A 204 -21.39 -0.43 -13.34
C GLN A 204 -20.20 -0.49 -12.39
N ALA A 205 -19.02 -0.06 -12.84
CA ALA A 205 -17.84 0.10 -11.99
C ALA A 205 -18.12 1.11 -10.87
N ALA A 206 -18.69 2.27 -11.19
CA ALA A 206 -19.08 3.27 -10.19
C ALA A 206 -20.11 2.73 -9.19
N ALA A 207 -21.10 1.96 -9.65
CA ALA A 207 -22.07 1.29 -8.78
C ALA A 207 -21.43 0.21 -7.86
N SER A 208 -20.24 -0.29 -8.23
CA SER A 208 -19.44 -1.24 -7.44
C SER A 208 -18.36 -0.54 -6.60
N GLY A 209 -18.43 0.79 -6.47
CA GLY A 209 -17.48 1.58 -5.68
C GLY A 209 -16.30 2.17 -6.44
N TYR A 210 -16.16 1.92 -7.75
CA TYR A 210 -15.08 2.46 -8.59
C TYR A 210 -15.56 3.67 -9.41
N ALA A 211 -15.64 4.83 -8.77
CA ALA A 211 -16.09 6.07 -9.39
C ALA A 211 -14.94 6.77 -10.15
N TYR A 212 -14.43 6.10 -11.19
CA TYR A 212 -13.41 6.66 -12.08
C TYR A 212 -13.95 7.86 -12.87
N GLY A 213 -13.29 9.01 -12.78
CA GLY A 213 -13.57 10.18 -13.60
C GLY A 213 -12.89 10.14 -14.98
N PRO A 214 -13.10 11.16 -15.82
CA PRO A 214 -12.73 11.16 -17.24
C PRO A 214 -11.27 10.82 -17.54
N SER A 215 -10.33 11.19 -16.68
CA SER A 215 -8.88 10.91 -16.86
C SER A 215 -8.54 9.43 -16.75
N PHE A 216 -9.36 8.64 -16.06
CA PHE A 216 -9.17 7.19 -15.87
C PHE A 216 -10.05 6.35 -16.80
N GLN A 217 -10.95 6.96 -17.57
CA GLN A 217 -11.84 6.26 -18.48
C GLN A 217 -11.19 5.98 -19.85
N GLY A 218 -10.05 5.28 -19.82
CA GLY A 218 -9.22 5.02 -21.00
C GLY A 218 -9.56 3.75 -21.78
N LEU A 219 -10.38 2.84 -21.23
CA LEU A 219 -10.69 1.55 -21.83
C LEU A 219 -11.56 1.71 -23.09
N ARG A 220 -11.10 1.19 -24.24
CA ARG A 220 -11.78 1.35 -25.55
C ARG A 220 -12.47 0.08 -26.03
N ALA A 221 -11.80 -1.05 -25.89
CA ALA A 221 -12.32 -2.34 -26.32
C ALA A 221 -11.70 -3.44 -25.49
N VAL A 222 -12.46 -4.52 -25.29
CA VAL A 222 -11.99 -5.73 -24.60
C VAL A 222 -12.40 -6.95 -25.42
N TRP A 223 -11.51 -7.93 -25.47
CA TRP A 223 -11.76 -9.25 -26.04
C TRP A 223 -11.36 -10.33 -25.05
N ARG A 224 -12.01 -11.49 -25.15
CA ARG A 224 -11.64 -12.70 -24.43
C ARG A 224 -10.96 -13.67 -25.37
N ASP A 225 -9.75 -14.09 -25.00
CA ASP A 225 -8.97 -15.10 -25.71
C ASP A 225 -8.68 -16.27 -24.77
N GLY A 226 -9.57 -17.27 -24.76
CA GLY A 226 -9.55 -18.34 -23.77
C GLY A 226 -9.76 -17.81 -22.34
N ALA A 227 -8.73 -17.93 -21.49
CA ALA A 227 -8.72 -17.40 -20.13
C ALA A 227 -8.23 -15.94 -20.06
N ASP A 228 -7.58 -15.46 -21.11
CA ASP A 228 -6.97 -14.14 -21.13
C ASP A 228 -7.97 -13.05 -21.51
N LEU A 229 -7.74 -11.86 -20.99
CA LEU A 229 -8.40 -10.65 -21.47
C LEU A 229 -7.40 -9.81 -22.27
N LEU A 230 -7.84 -9.39 -23.44
CA LEU A 230 -7.14 -8.46 -24.29
C LEU A 230 -7.87 -7.13 -24.26
N ALA A 231 -7.14 -6.02 -24.22
CA ALA A 231 -7.75 -4.70 -24.19
C ALA A 231 -7.00 -3.67 -25.03
N GLU A 232 -7.74 -2.72 -25.58
CA GLU A 232 -7.21 -1.47 -26.09
C GLU A 232 -7.49 -0.36 -25.09
N VAL A 233 -6.44 0.36 -24.71
CA VAL A 233 -6.51 1.44 -23.73
C VAL A 233 -5.82 2.68 -24.29
N VAL A 234 -6.49 3.82 -24.21
CA VAL A 234 -6.00 5.10 -24.67
C VAL A 234 -6.03 6.07 -23.51
N LEU A 235 -4.93 6.79 -23.29
CA LEU A 235 -4.84 7.84 -22.28
C LEU A 235 -5.84 8.95 -22.65
N PRO A 236 -6.86 9.23 -21.81
CA PRO A 236 -7.79 10.31 -22.07
C PRO A 236 -7.09 11.67 -22.07
N GLU A 237 -7.53 12.59 -22.93
CA GLU A 237 -6.98 13.96 -22.96
C GLU A 237 -7.12 14.69 -21.61
N ALA A 238 -8.16 14.35 -20.84
CA ALA A 238 -8.40 14.90 -19.50
C ALA A 238 -7.25 14.62 -18.50
N ALA A 239 -6.45 13.58 -18.73
CA ALA A 239 -5.29 13.26 -17.90
C ALA A 239 -4.14 14.29 -18.02
N GLY A 240 -4.12 15.09 -19.09
CA GLY A 240 -3.18 16.18 -19.27
C GLY A 240 -1.80 15.76 -19.80
N GLU A 241 -0.74 16.37 -19.26
CA GLU A 241 0.64 16.17 -19.73
C GLU A 241 1.14 14.75 -19.43
N HIS A 242 1.76 14.12 -20.42
CA HIS A 242 2.11 12.69 -20.40
C HIS A 242 3.57 12.38 -20.77
N THR A 243 4.32 13.37 -21.25
CA THR A 243 5.64 13.20 -21.88
C THR A 243 6.77 12.94 -20.89
N ALA A 244 6.62 13.35 -19.64
CA ALA A 244 7.65 13.23 -18.59
C ALA A 244 7.41 12.05 -17.62
N PHE A 245 6.35 11.28 -17.83
CA PHE A 245 6.15 10.00 -17.14
C PHE A 245 6.84 8.88 -17.91
N GLY A 246 7.34 7.86 -17.20
CA GLY A 246 7.73 6.62 -17.87
C GLY A 246 6.52 5.99 -18.58
N ILE A 247 5.44 5.81 -17.84
CA ILE A 247 4.11 5.48 -18.36
C ILE A 247 3.09 6.29 -17.54
N HIS A 248 2.12 6.94 -18.18
CA HIS A 248 1.17 7.76 -17.43
C HIS A 248 0.36 6.90 -16.45
N PRO A 249 0.27 7.24 -15.15
CA PRO A 249 -0.40 6.40 -14.16
C PRO A 249 -1.85 6.08 -14.47
N ALA A 250 -2.61 7.03 -15.03
CA ALA A 250 -3.99 6.78 -15.47
C ALA A 250 -4.10 5.79 -16.65
N LEU A 251 -3.09 5.73 -17.52
CA LEU A 251 -3.05 4.74 -18.61
C LEU A 251 -2.78 3.34 -18.06
N LEU A 252 -1.80 3.22 -17.15
CA LEU A 252 -1.45 1.96 -16.51
C LEU A 252 -2.58 1.45 -15.59
N ASP A 253 -3.28 2.35 -14.89
CA ASP A 253 -4.45 1.98 -14.09
C ASP A 253 -5.60 1.46 -14.97
N ALA A 254 -5.91 2.19 -16.06
CA ALA A 254 -6.94 1.77 -17.02
C ALA A 254 -6.63 0.42 -17.70
N ALA A 255 -5.36 0.05 -17.81
CA ALA A 255 -4.93 -1.28 -18.28
C ALA A 255 -5.38 -2.43 -17.36
N LEU A 256 -5.67 -2.16 -16.09
CA LEU A 256 -6.16 -3.16 -15.12
C LEU A 256 -7.68 -3.22 -15.02
N HIS A 257 -8.40 -2.22 -15.55
CA HIS A 257 -9.87 -2.16 -15.49
C HIS A 257 -10.57 -3.41 -16.05
N PRO A 258 -10.09 -4.09 -17.10
CA PRO A 258 -10.74 -5.31 -17.59
C PRO A 258 -10.82 -6.44 -16.54
N VAL A 259 -9.98 -6.46 -15.51
CA VAL A 259 -10.07 -7.45 -14.41
C VAL A 259 -11.43 -7.38 -13.71
N LEU A 260 -12.09 -6.22 -13.70
CA LEU A 260 -13.44 -6.04 -13.13
C LEU A 260 -14.49 -6.91 -13.83
N LEU A 261 -14.25 -7.35 -15.08
CA LEU A 261 -15.15 -8.22 -15.84
C LEU A 261 -15.07 -9.70 -15.42
N THR A 262 -14.05 -10.09 -14.65
CA THR A 262 -13.81 -11.48 -14.25
C THR A 262 -14.43 -11.84 -12.89
N GLY A 263 -14.95 -10.85 -12.17
CA GLY A 263 -15.46 -11.03 -10.81
C GLY A 263 -16.96 -10.81 -10.66
N GLN A 264 -17.57 -11.58 -9.78
CA GLN A 264 -18.77 -11.12 -9.07
C GLN A 264 -18.31 -10.08 -8.04
N ASN A 265 -18.39 -8.80 -8.40
CA ASN A 265 -18.22 -7.73 -7.41
C ASN A 265 -19.45 -7.76 -6.50
N THR A 266 -19.25 -7.99 -5.21
CA THR A 266 -20.29 -7.74 -4.21
C THR A 266 -20.27 -6.25 -3.89
N THR A 267 -21.43 -5.68 -3.56
CA THR A 267 -21.59 -4.24 -3.32
C THR A 267 -20.67 -3.65 -2.26
N ASP A 268 -20.09 -4.47 -1.37
CA ASP A 268 -19.38 -4.00 -0.18
C ASP A 268 -17.85 -4.24 -0.22
N THR A 269 -17.30 -4.79 -1.32
CA THR A 269 -15.85 -5.06 -1.43
C THR A 269 -15.28 -4.64 -2.78
N VAL A 270 -14.14 -3.95 -2.73
CA VAL A 270 -13.37 -3.54 -3.91
C VAL A 270 -12.08 -4.33 -3.98
N TRP A 271 -11.72 -4.78 -5.17
CA TRP A 271 -10.38 -5.29 -5.51
C TRP A 271 -9.43 -4.13 -5.76
N LEU A 272 -8.31 -4.13 -5.05
CA LEU A 272 -7.23 -3.16 -5.23
C LEU A 272 -5.91 -3.90 -5.48
N PRO A 273 -5.01 -3.35 -6.33
CA PRO A 273 -3.64 -3.86 -6.42
C PRO A 273 -2.99 -3.84 -5.03
N PHE A 274 -2.32 -4.93 -4.68
CA PHE A 274 -1.63 -5.12 -3.41
C PHE A 274 -0.13 -5.38 -3.62
N THR A 275 0.24 -6.24 -4.57
CA THR A 275 1.64 -6.53 -4.87
C THR A 275 1.88 -6.52 -6.37
N TRP A 276 3.01 -5.94 -6.79
CA TRP A 276 3.52 -5.99 -8.15
C TRP A 276 4.87 -6.69 -8.15
N ASN A 277 5.04 -7.68 -9.02
CA ASN A 277 6.28 -8.43 -9.16
C ASN A 277 6.77 -8.40 -10.59
N GLY A 278 8.09 -8.25 -10.76
CA GLY A 278 8.77 -8.28 -12.05
C GLY A 278 8.23 -7.22 -13.00
N VAL A 279 8.20 -5.94 -12.58
CA VAL A 279 7.78 -4.82 -13.42
C VAL A 279 8.97 -4.26 -14.16
N SER A 280 8.88 -4.23 -15.49
CA SER A 280 9.89 -3.64 -16.36
C SER A 280 9.23 -2.71 -17.37
N LEU A 281 9.82 -1.54 -17.56
CA LEU A 281 9.42 -0.54 -18.55
C LEU A 281 10.45 -0.52 -19.66
N ARG A 282 10.03 -0.73 -20.91
CA ARG A 282 10.90 -0.80 -22.10
C ARG A 282 10.77 0.40 -23.02
N ALA A 283 9.63 1.09 -22.99
CA ALA A 283 9.38 2.28 -23.78
C ALA A 283 8.61 3.32 -22.97
N GLN A 284 8.86 4.60 -23.24
CA GLN A 284 8.23 5.72 -22.56
C GLN A 284 7.27 6.49 -23.46
N GLY A 285 6.37 7.28 -22.87
CA GLY A 285 5.50 8.21 -23.61
C GLY A 285 4.36 7.55 -24.39
N ALA A 286 4.04 6.29 -24.13
CA ALA A 286 2.89 5.63 -24.73
C ALA A 286 1.59 6.31 -24.30
N THR A 287 0.73 6.63 -25.28
CA THR A 287 -0.62 7.20 -25.05
C THR A 287 -1.73 6.26 -25.51
N SER A 288 -1.40 5.22 -26.26
CA SER A 288 -2.31 4.16 -26.70
C SER A 288 -1.59 2.84 -26.60
N VAL A 289 -2.21 1.86 -25.93
CA VAL A 289 -1.61 0.56 -25.67
C VAL A 289 -2.58 -0.58 -25.91
N ARG A 290 -2.01 -1.72 -26.30
CA ARG A 290 -2.63 -3.04 -26.30
C ARG A 290 -2.20 -3.75 -25.03
N VAL A 291 -3.16 -4.36 -24.34
CA VAL A 291 -2.93 -5.01 -23.05
C VAL A 291 -3.36 -6.45 -23.14
N ARG A 292 -2.55 -7.36 -22.58
CA ARG A 292 -2.91 -8.75 -22.30
C ARG A 292 -2.86 -8.99 -20.81
N LEU A 293 -3.97 -9.43 -20.25
CA LEU A 293 -4.11 -9.84 -18.86
C LEU A 293 -4.33 -11.35 -18.82
N SER A 294 -3.34 -12.06 -18.32
CA SER A 294 -3.41 -13.52 -18.18
C SER A 294 -3.62 -13.88 -16.71
N PRO A 295 -4.78 -14.43 -16.32
CA PRO A 295 -5.00 -14.86 -14.95
C PRO A 295 -4.02 -15.99 -14.60
N ARG A 296 -3.49 -15.97 -13.38
CA ARG A 296 -2.74 -17.07 -12.79
C ARG A 296 -3.66 -17.81 -11.83
N GLU A 297 -3.57 -19.14 -11.80
CA GLU A 297 -4.30 -19.96 -10.83
C GLU A 297 -3.92 -19.50 -9.40
N CYS A 298 -4.91 -19.07 -8.63
CA CYS A 298 -4.77 -18.76 -7.22
C CYS A 298 -5.62 -19.76 -6.43
N GLY A 299 -5.04 -20.32 -5.37
CA GLY A 299 -5.73 -21.26 -4.49
C GLY A 299 -6.67 -20.59 -3.46
N ASP A 300 -6.69 -19.26 -3.39
CA ASP A 300 -7.43 -18.47 -2.41
C ASP A 300 -8.48 -17.58 -3.10
N GLU A 301 -9.74 -17.65 -2.66
CA GLU A 301 -10.84 -16.84 -3.20
C GLU A 301 -10.71 -15.34 -2.85
N SER A 302 -9.82 -14.97 -1.93
CA SER A 302 -9.60 -13.61 -1.45
C SER A 302 -8.54 -12.83 -2.24
N GLU A 303 -7.78 -13.51 -3.09
CA GLU A 303 -6.73 -12.92 -3.93
C GLU A 303 -6.95 -13.24 -5.41
N ARG A 304 -6.49 -12.34 -6.27
CA ARG A 304 -6.45 -12.58 -7.72
C ARG A 304 -5.08 -12.19 -8.23
N THR A 305 -4.46 -13.06 -9.02
CA THR A 305 -3.17 -12.77 -9.60
C THR A 305 -3.29 -12.74 -11.11
N VAL A 306 -2.82 -11.65 -11.72
CA VAL A 306 -2.80 -11.49 -13.18
C VAL A 306 -1.39 -11.14 -13.64
N ARG A 307 -0.92 -11.75 -14.72
CA ARG A 307 0.22 -11.26 -15.48
C ARG A 307 -0.27 -10.15 -16.40
N VAL A 308 0.48 -9.05 -16.49
CA VAL A 308 0.14 -7.90 -17.33
C VAL A 308 1.23 -7.71 -18.37
N THR A 309 0.84 -7.71 -19.64
CA THR A 309 1.73 -7.33 -20.76
C THR A 309 1.12 -6.15 -21.48
N VAL A 310 1.89 -5.09 -21.67
CA VAL A 310 1.49 -3.85 -22.32
C VAL A 310 2.39 -3.62 -23.52
N ALA A 311 1.79 -3.43 -24.69
CA ALA A 311 2.48 -3.10 -25.92
C ALA A 311 1.87 -1.84 -26.54
N ASP A 312 2.59 -1.19 -27.44
CA ASP A 312 2.06 -0.06 -28.20
C ASP A 312 1.06 -0.52 -29.28
N ALA A 313 0.61 0.43 -30.11
CA ALA A 313 -0.34 0.17 -31.19
C ALA A 313 0.21 -0.74 -32.31
N VAL A 314 1.52 -0.96 -32.40
CA VAL A 314 2.13 -1.87 -33.38
C VAL A 314 2.59 -3.20 -32.76
N GLY A 315 2.49 -3.34 -31.44
CA GLY A 315 2.86 -4.54 -30.69
C GLY A 315 4.28 -4.50 -30.10
N ALA A 316 4.98 -3.36 -30.18
CA ALA A 316 6.27 -3.21 -29.51
C ALA A 316 6.06 -3.16 -27.98
N PRO A 317 6.90 -3.84 -27.19
CA PRO A 317 6.68 -3.95 -25.75
C PRO A 317 6.90 -2.61 -25.04
N VAL A 318 5.95 -2.21 -24.20
CA VAL A 318 6.00 -0.97 -23.41
C VAL A 318 6.29 -1.29 -21.95
N LEU A 319 5.46 -2.12 -21.33
CA LEU A 319 5.59 -2.52 -19.93
C LEU A 319 5.19 -3.98 -19.74
N SER A 320 5.86 -4.69 -18.85
CA SER A 320 5.42 -6.01 -18.38
C SER A 320 5.42 -6.05 -16.86
N ALA A 321 4.46 -6.75 -16.27
CA ALA A 321 4.45 -7.14 -14.87
C ALA A 321 4.18 -8.65 -14.79
N ASP A 322 5.08 -9.39 -14.17
CA ASP A 322 4.98 -10.85 -14.10
C ASP A 322 3.79 -11.32 -13.27
N ALA A 323 3.51 -10.62 -12.17
CA ALA A 323 2.37 -10.88 -11.32
C ALA A 323 1.91 -9.60 -10.62
N VAL A 324 0.65 -9.23 -10.85
CA VAL A 324 -0.09 -8.23 -10.10
C VAL A 324 -1.11 -8.95 -9.25
N VAL A 325 -0.92 -8.89 -7.93
CA VAL A 325 -1.82 -9.48 -6.94
C VAL A 325 -2.82 -8.42 -6.53
N LEU A 326 -4.11 -8.70 -6.72
CA LEU A 326 -5.22 -7.89 -6.25
C LEU A 326 -5.84 -8.54 -5.01
N ARG A 327 -6.17 -7.71 -4.01
CA ARG A 327 -6.85 -8.13 -2.79
C ARG A 327 -8.17 -7.41 -2.61
N ARG A 328 -9.11 -8.05 -1.92
CA ARG A 328 -10.32 -7.40 -1.44
C ARG A 328 -10.01 -6.42 -0.31
N ALA A 329 -10.49 -5.20 -0.44
CA ALA A 329 -10.57 -4.21 0.62
C ALA A 329 -12.03 -3.86 0.90
N SER A 330 -12.39 -3.77 2.17
CA SER A 330 -13.69 -3.24 2.61
C SER A 330 -13.67 -1.72 2.59
N GLU A 331 -14.84 -1.11 2.37
CA GLU A 331 -14.98 0.35 2.45
C GLU A 331 -14.54 0.90 3.81
N GLU A 332 -14.76 0.16 4.90
CA GLU A 332 -14.36 0.55 6.25
C GLU A 332 -12.84 0.59 6.45
N GLN A 333 -12.09 -0.29 5.78
CA GLN A 333 -10.62 -0.21 5.77
C GLN A 333 -10.15 1.06 5.04
N LEU A 334 -10.81 1.42 3.93
CA LEU A 334 -10.48 2.63 3.17
C LEU A 334 -10.87 3.90 3.93
N ARG A 335 -12.03 3.95 4.58
CA ARG A 335 -12.45 5.08 5.44
C ARG A 335 -11.49 5.29 6.61
N ARG A 336 -11.01 4.23 7.26
CA ARG A 336 -10.00 4.35 8.33
C ARG A 336 -8.68 4.94 7.81
N ALA A 337 -8.29 4.65 6.57
CA ALA A 337 -7.11 5.24 5.95
C ALA A 337 -7.29 6.73 5.60
N GLN A 338 -8.52 7.23 5.46
CA GLN A 338 -8.80 8.65 5.18
C GLN A 338 -8.59 9.55 6.40
N VAL A 339 -8.66 9.04 7.63
CA VAL A 339 -8.56 9.87 8.84
C VAL A 339 -7.08 10.14 9.12
N PRO A 340 -6.57 11.37 8.89
CA PRO A 340 -5.17 11.66 9.14
C PRO A 340 -4.98 11.73 10.66
N GLY A 341 -4.15 10.83 11.20
CA GLY A 341 -3.48 10.97 12.49
C GLY A 341 -4.30 11.65 13.60
N THR A 342 -5.41 11.05 14.02
CA THR A 342 -5.70 11.08 15.45
C THR A 342 -4.90 9.95 16.06
N ASP A 343 -3.92 10.26 16.91
CA ASP A 343 -3.48 9.34 17.97
C ASP A 343 -4.70 9.05 18.86
N GLY A 344 -5.60 8.23 18.36
CA GLY A 344 -6.79 7.79 19.05
C GLY A 344 -6.35 6.85 20.17
N LEU A 345 -6.98 6.99 21.34
CA LEU A 345 -6.87 5.98 22.39
C LEU A 345 -7.40 4.65 21.84
N PHE A 346 -6.50 3.69 21.60
CA PHE A 346 -6.89 2.35 21.20
C PHE A 346 -7.50 1.63 22.40
N ALA A 347 -8.75 1.17 22.25
CA ALA A 347 -9.39 0.29 23.22
C ALA A 347 -9.11 -1.16 22.81
N MET A 348 -8.59 -1.96 23.75
CA MET A 348 -8.41 -3.39 23.57
C MET A 348 -9.77 -4.07 23.64
N ASP A 349 -10.22 -4.62 22.51
CA ASP A 349 -11.42 -5.44 22.44
C ASP A 349 -11.04 -6.92 22.27
N TRP A 350 -11.49 -7.76 23.21
CA TRP A 350 -11.17 -9.19 23.20
C TRP A 350 -12.29 -9.95 22.49
N THR A 351 -12.01 -10.41 21.27
CA THR A 351 -12.94 -11.28 20.55
C THR A 351 -12.95 -12.68 21.17
N PRO A 352 -14.07 -13.17 21.73
CA PRO A 352 -14.15 -14.52 22.25
C PRO A 352 -14.01 -15.52 21.10
N LEU A 353 -13.01 -16.41 21.18
CA LEU A 353 -12.91 -17.50 20.23
C LEU A 353 -14.01 -18.53 20.58
N PRO A 354 -14.95 -18.85 19.68
CA PRO A 354 -15.96 -19.85 19.95
C PRO A 354 -15.27 -21.22 20.05
N LEU A 355 -15.17 -21.74 21.27
CA LEU A 355 -14.75 -23.11 21.51
C LEU A 355 -15.82 -24.02 20.91
N THR A 356 -15.45 -24.84 19.93
CA THR A 356 -16.29 -25.95 19.49
C THR A 356 -16.58 -26.84 20.69
N PRO A 357 -17.83 -26.96 21.13
CA PRO A 357 -18.17 -27.95 22.13
C PRO A 357 -18.32 -29.25 21.38
N ASP A 358 -17.25 -30.03 21.25
CA ASP A 358 -17.42 -31.47 21.20
C ASP A 358 -16.12 -32.26 21.39
N GLY A 359 -16.27 -33.37 22.08
CA GLY A 359 -15.25 -34.36 22.32
C GLY A 359 -14.96 -34.49 23.81
N SER A 360 -15.56 -35.51 24.43
CA SER A 360 -15.14 -36.02 25.73
C SER A 360 -13.62 -36.18 25.75
N VAL A 361 -12.92 -35.24 26.38
CA VAL A 361 -11.51 -35.38 26.72
C VAL A 361 -11.47 -36.57 27.68
N GLY A 362 -10.98 -37.72 27.19
CA GLY A 362 -10.80 -38.92 28.00
C GLY A 362 -10.09 -38.51 29.30
N ALA A 363 -10.65 -38.91 30.43
CA ALA A 363 -10.29 -38.46 31.77
C ALA A 363 -8.76 -38.37 31.94
N THR A 364 -8.23 -37.18 31.70
CA THR A 364 -6.81 -36.87 31.86
C THR A 364 -6.72 -36.43 33.31
N SER A 365 -6.18 -37.28 34.18
CA SER A 365 -6.10 -36.99 35.62
C SER A 365 -5.07 -35.90 35.86
N TRP A 366 -5.54 -34.77 36.41
CA TRP A 366 -4.70 -33.64 36.80
C TRP A 366 -4.24 -33.80 38.25
N ALA A 367 -2.98 -33.48 38.55
CA ALA A 367 -2.52 -33.30 39.93
C ALA A 367 -2.65 -31.82 40.32
N ALA A 368 -3.37 -31.54 41.41
CA ALA A 368 -3.51 -30.20 41.95
C ALA A 368 -2.50 -29.99 43.09
N LEU A 369 -1.63 -28.99 42.97
CA LEU A 369 -0.74 -28.58 44.05
C LEU A 369 -1.44 -27.57 44.95
N GLY A 370 -1.53 -27.88 46.24
CA GLY A 370 -2.37 -27.16 47.19
C GLY A 370 -3.17 -28.12 48.07
N SER A 371 -3.95 -27.56 49.00
CA SER A 371 -4.42 -28.20 50.23
C SER A 371 -5.24 -29.49 50.12
N GLU A 372 -5.45 -30.07 48.93
CA GLU A 372 -6.22 -31.31 48.78
C GLU A 372 -5.66 -32.36 47.79
N ALA A 373 -4.39 -32.32 47.36
CA ALA A 373 -3.81 -33.53 46.72
C ALA A 373 -2.29 -33.72 46.91
N THR A 374 -1.48 -32.67 46.85
CA THR A 374 -0.06 -32.72 47.25
C THR A 374 0.34 -31.37 47.81
N PRO A 375 0.95 -31.31 49.01
CA PRO A 375 1.17 -30.03 49.70
C PRO A 375 2.24 -29.17 49.01
N ASP A 376 3.26 -29.79 48.42
CA ASP A 376 4.36 -29.13 47.71
C ASP A 376 5.00 -30.06 46.66
N LEU A 377 5.95 -29.51 45.90
CA LEU A 377 6.65 -30.19 44.81
C LEU A 377 7.57 -31.31 45.33
N ASP A 378 8.21 -31.13 46.48
CA ASP A 378 9.11 -32.13 47.07
C ASP A 378 8.34 -33.40 47.49
N SER A 379 7.12 -33.23 48.00
CA SER A 379 6.22 -34.33 48.35
C SER A 379 5.72 -35.10 47.12
N LEU A 380 5.49 -34.40 46.00
CA LEU A 380 5.14 -35.03 44.73
C LEU A 380 6.31 -35.85 44.17
N ILE A 381 7.53 -35.32 44.23
CA ILE A 381 8.74 -36.01 43.77
C ILE A 381 8.99 -37.28 44.61
N ALA A 382 8.89 -37.19 45.93
CA ALA A 382 9.06 -38.35 46.82
C ALA A 382 8.02 -39.47 46.56
N ALA A 383 6.79 -39.12 46.20
CA ALA A 383 5.74 -40.09 45.86
C ALA A 383 6.00 -40.79 44.51
N LEU A 384 6.55 -40.07 43.53
CA LEU A 384 6.97 -40.64 42.24
C LEU A 384 8.18 -41.57 42.39
N ASP A 385 9.18 -41.16 43.18
CA ASP A 385 10.35 -42.00 43.52
C ASP A 385 9.95 -43.25 44.30
N GLY A 386 8.85 -43.20 45.06
CA GLY A 386 8.21 -44.33 45.73
C GLY A 386 7.39 -45.28 44.84
N GLY A 387 7.33 -45.03 43.51
CA GLY A 387 6.69 -45.90 42.54
C GLY A 387 5.26 -45.52 42.13
N THR A 388 4.78 -44.34 42.53
CA THR A 388 3.48 -43.82 42.06
C THR A 388 3.58 -43.45 40.57
N PRO A 389 2.61 -43.82 39.71
CA PRO A 389 2.67 -43.48 38.29
C PRO A 389 2.67 -41.96 38.06
N ALA A 390 3.56 -41.48 37.19
CA ALA A 390 3.63 -40.06 36.84
C ALA A 390 2.38 -39.61 36.05
N PRO A 391 1.73 -38.49 36.44
CA PRO A 391 0.71 -37.87 35.60
C PRO A 391 1.35 -37.38 34.29
N ARG A 392 0.66 -37.57 33.16
CA ARG A 392 1.17 -37.14 31.84
C ARG A 392 1.24 -35.60 31.76
N PRO A 393 2.28 -35.01 31.16
CA PRO A 393 2.50 -33.58 31.23
C PRO A 393 1.65 -32.85 30.20
N SER A 394 0.62 -32.15 30.68
CA SER A 394 0.03 -31.02 29.97
C SER A 394 -0.60 -30.12 31.01
N GLY A 395 0.02 -28.97 31.31
CA GLY A 395 -0.56 -27.86 32.08
C GLY A 395 -0.51 -27.95 33.62
N VAL A 396 -0.19 -26.83 34.28
CA VAL A 396 -0.46 -26.60 35.71
C VAL A 396 -1.80 -25.85 35.76
N SER A 397 -2.81 -26.43 36.42
CA SER A 397 -4.06 -25.72 36.71
C SER A 397 -4.01 -25.20 38.14
N ALA A 398 -3.93 -23.87 38.31
CA ALA A 398 -4.22 -23.21 39.57
C ALA A 398 -5.74 -23.01 39.66
N ARG A 399 -6.39 -23.69 40.61
CA ARG A 399 -7.84 -23.57 40.81
C ARG A 399 -8.14 -22.23 41.49
N ALA A 400 -8.61 -21.24 40.73
CA ALA A 400 -9.18 -20.03 41.31
C ALA A 400 -10.56 -20.35 41.92
N THR A 401 -10.66 -20.32 43.24
CA THR A 401 -11.95 -20.36 43.94
C THR A 401 -12.66 -19.02 43.75
N ARG A 402 -13.77 -19.02 43.00
CA ARG A 402 -14.59 -17.83 42.70
C ARG A 402 -15.08 -17.12 43.98
N ARG A 403 -14.95 -15.79 44.02
CA ARG A 403 -16.04 -14.78 43.92
C ARG A 403 -15.48 -13.37 44.18
N ASP A 404 -14.87 -12.74 43.19
CA ASP A 404 -14.96 -11.29 42.91
C ASP A 404 -14.13 -10.94 41.66
N VAL A 405 -14.65 -10.12 40.75
CA VAL A 405 -14.01 -9.85 39.44
C VAL A 405 -12.74 -9.00 39.59
N GLY A 406 -12.62 -8.22 40.68
CA GLY A 406 -11.40 -7.46 41.01
C GLY A 406 -10.24 -8.32 41.55
N ALA A 407 -10.54 -9.46 42.18
CA ALA A 407 -9.52 -10.35 42.76
C ALA A 407 -8.85 -11.26 41.70
N MET A 408 -9.48 -11.44 40.53
CA MET A 408 -9.00 -12.35 39.47
C MET A 408 -7.65 -11.93 38.86
N ALA A 409 -7.38 -10.63 38.75
CA ALA A 409 -6.12 -10.14 38.19
C ALA A 409 -4.94 -10.33 39.17
N ALA A 410 -5.18 -10.08 40.46
CA ALA A 410 -4.19 -10.27 41.51
C ALA A 410 -3.92 -11.76 41.78
N ASP A 411 -4.97 -12.58 41.82
CA ASP A 411 -4.84 -14.04 42.00
C ASP A 411 -4.23 -14.72 40.76
N GLY A 412 -4.54 -14.21 39.56
CA GLY A 412 -3.93 -14.63 38.30
C GLY A 412 -2.45 -14.28 38.23
N LEU A 413 -2.06 -13.07 38.63
CA LEU A 413 -0.66 -12.63 38.68
C LEU A 413 0.12 -13.42 39.75
N MET A 414 -0.43 -13.59 40.94
CA MET A 414 0.15 -14.41 42.01
C MET A 414 0.32 -15.87 41.58
N SER A 415 -0.64 -16.43 40.85
CA SER A 415 -0.55 -17.79 40.31
C SER A 415 0.52 -17.90 39.21
N ALA A 416 0.60 -16.91 38.32
CA ALA A 416 1.61 -16.86 37.27
C ALA A 416 3.03 -16.69 37.83
N GLU A 417 3.23 -15.81 38.82
CA GLU A 417 4.51 -15.62 39.51
C GLU A 417 4.94 -16.88 40.28
N ARG A 418 3.98 -17.59 40.89
CA ARG A 418 4.25 -18.84 41.60
C ARG A 418 4.65 -19.96 40.65
N VAL A 419 4.01 -20.04 39.47
CA VAL A 419 4.40 -20.96 38.39
C VAL A 419 5.79 -20.60 37.84
N LEU A 420 6.06 -19.30 37.62
CA LEU A 420 7.38 -18.84 37.15
C LEU A 420 8.50 -19.13 38.14
N LYS A 421 8.23 -19.07 39.45
CA LYS A 421 9.21 -19.43 40.49
C LYS A 421 9.47 -20.94 40.59
N LEU A 422 8.55 -21.78 40.13
CA LEU A 422 8.70 -23.25 40.15
C LEU A 422 9.47 -23.79 38.93
N LEU A 423 9.45 -23.08 37.80
CA LEU A 423 10.13 -23.49 36.56
C LEU A 423 11.68 -23.63 36.67
N PRO A 424 12.41 -22.76 37.40
CA PRO A 424 13.87 -22.89 37.55
C PRO A 424 14.30 -24.15 38.33
N GLY A 425 13.48 -24.61 39.29
CA GLY A 425 13.77 -25.82 40.08
C GLY A 425 13.69 -27.12 39.28
N LEU A 426 12.82 -27.16 38.27
CA LEU A 426 12.65 -28.27 37.34
C LEU A 426 13.77 -28.34 36.27
N ALA A 427 14.27 -27.19 35.83
CA ALA A 427 15.35 -27.10 34.84
C ALA A 427 16.75 -27.35 35.43
N GLY A 428 16.96 -27.04 36.72
CA GLY A 428 18.28 -27.15 37.37
C GLY A 428 18.72 -28.55 37.81
N ARG A 429 17.81 -29.55 37.84
CA ARG A 429 18.11 -30.90 38.36
C ARG A 429 17.99 -32.03 37.34
N THR A 430 17.55 -31.74 36.12
CA THR A 430 17.46 -32.71 35.01
C THR A 430 18.81 -32.96 34.31
N THR A 431 19.90 -32.29 34.72
CA THR A 431 21.23 -32.40 34.09
C THR A 431 22.20 -33.42 34.73
N ALA A 432 21.77 -34.22 35.70
CA ALA A 432 22.63 -35.22 36.35
C ALA A 432 22.15 -36.68 36.13
N GLY A 433 22.48 -37.26 34.97
CA GLY A 433 22.30 -38.70 34.70
C GLY A 433 22.52 -39.08 33.22
N ARG A 434 23.73 -39.54 32.87
CA ARG A 434 24.21 -39.95 31.52
C ARG A 434 23.69 -41.36 31.10
N VAL A 435 23.14 -41.53 29.87
CA VAL A 435 23.65 -42.25 28.63
C VAL A 435 23.67 -43.81 28.70
N PRO A 436 23.59 -44.68 27.62
CA PRO A 436 23.85 -44.54 26.15
C PRO A 436 22.80 -45.12 25.14
N VAL A 437 22.68 -44.64 23.87
CA VAL A 437 23.41 -44.80 22.57
C VAL A 437 23.02 -46.02 21.69
N GLY A 438 22.63 -45.71 20.44
CA GLY A 438 22.83 -46.50 19.21
C GLY A 438 22.10 -45.83 18.03
N GLY A 439 22.66 -45.56 16.86
CA GLY A 439 23.97 -45.71 16.24
C GLY A 439 23.85 -45.20 14.79
N GLY A 440 24.93 -44.66 14.22
CA GLY A 440 24.93 -44.14 12.83
C GLY A 440 26.18 -43.32 12.52
N ASP A 441 27.28 -44.04 12.24
CA ASP A 441 28.61 -43.54 11.89
C ASP A 441 28.66 -43.12 10.41
N ALA A 442 29.25 -41.96 10.10
CA ALA A 442 29.91 -41.70 8.81
C ALA A 442 30.83 -40.46 8.89
N ARG A 443 32.12 -40.77 8.96
CA ARG A 443 33.32 -39.93 9.01
C ARG A 443 33.55 -39.09 7.74
N SER A 444 34.26 -37.96 7.86
CA SER A 444 35.65 -37.78 7.34
C SER A 444 36.15 -36.34 7.59
N ARG A 445 37.18 -36.17 8.44
CA ARG A 445 38.62 -35.87 8.15
C ARG A 445 38.93 -34.38 7.87
N THR A 446 39.40 -33.64 8.88
CA THR A 446 40.81 -33.33 9.29
C THR A 446 41.54 -32.25 8.49
N ARG A 447 41.67 -31.09 9.16
CA ARG A 447 42.88 -30.29 9.43
C ARG A 447 44.03 -30.27 8.40
N ARG A 448 44.38 -29.06 7.97
CA ARG A 448 45.53 -28.36 8.58
C ARG A 448 45.22 -26.89 8.76
#